data_AF-A0A401M8A6-F1
#
_entry.id   AF-A0A401M8A6-F1
#
_cell.length_a   1.000
_cell.length_b   1.000
_cell.length_c   1.000
_cell.angle_alpha   90.00
_cell.angle_beta   90.00
_cell.angle_gamma   90.00
#
_symmetry.space_group_name_H-M   'P 1'
#
loop_
_entity.id
_entity.type
_entity.pdbx_description
1 polymer ?
#
loop_
_entity_poly.entity_id
_entity_poly.type
_entity_poly.pdbx_seq_one_letter_code
_entity_poly.pdbx_strand_id
1 'polypeptide(L)'
;MATTVAYTVERWADERAATVCGDRRQVARAVGKAALATAHHRPRRRLPDAVLGLLGRRRSTLHRAGPIPRRVAALLKPPRTHALPLNLPLLPLAGAAAVVGSSALCAFAAAHDLHLVLKLAGVH
;
A
#
# COMPACT_ATOMS: atom_id res chain seq x y z
N MET A 1 0.86 6.74 -8.15
CA MET A 1 0.03 5.54 -7.86
C MET A 1 0.86 4.26 -7.82
N ALA A 2 1.62 3.92 -8.87
CA ALA A 2 2.46 2.71 -8.89
C ALA A 2 3.43 2.56 -7.69
N THR A 3 4.10 3.64 -7.27
CA THR A 3 5.03 3.62 -6.11
C THR A 3 4.33 3.36 -4.78
N THR A 4 3.11 3.86 -4.61
CA THR A 4 2.28 3.59 -3.44
C THR A 4 1.87 2.11 -3.41
N VAL A 5 1.41 1.58 -4.54
CA VAL A 5 1.02 0.16 -4.68
C VAL A 5 2.21 -0.75 -4.38
N ALA A 6 3.36 -0.49 -4.99
CA ALA A 6 4.59 -1.25 -4.76
C ALA A 6 4.99 -1.23 -3.28
N TYR A 7 4.96 -0.04 -2.64
CA TYR A 7 5.23 0.06 -1.21
C TYR A 7 4.24 -0.75 -0.37
N THR A 8 2.95 -0.72 -0.68
CA THR A 8 1.94 -1.48 0.07
C THR A 8 2.08 -2.99 -0.10
N VAL A 9 2.43 -3.48 -1.29
CA VAL A 9 2.66 -4.91 -1.55
C VAL A 9 3.88 -5.40 -0.78
N GLU A 10 5.01 -4.70 -0.90
CA GLU A 10 6.23 -4.99 -0.15
C GLU A 10 6.00 -4.96 1.36
N ARG A 11 5.21 -3.99 1.82
CA ARG A 11 4.85 -3.88 3.23
C ARG A 11 3.99 -5.04 3.71
N TRP A 12 3.08 -5.55 2.87
CA TRP A 12 2.25 -6.71 3.18
C TRP A 12 3.09 -7.99 3.26
N ALA A 13 4.04 -8.15 2.34
CA ALA A 13 5.00 -9.26 2.40
C ALA A 13 5.82 -9.24 3.70
N ASP A 14 6.33 -8.07 4.12
CA ASP A 14 7.06 -7.91 5.38
C ASP A 14 6.21 -8.26 6.61
N GLU A 15 4.92 -7.86 6.62
CA GLU A 15 4.00 -8.26 7.69
C GLU A 15 3.74 -9.75 7.68
N ARG A 16 3.54 -10.36 6.51
CA ARG A 16 3.31 -11.80 6.41
C ARG A 16 4.50 -12.57 6.93
N ALA A 17 5.73 -12.17 6.58
CA ALA A 17 6.95 -12.72 7.15
C ALA A 17 7.00 -12.56 8.66
N ALA A 18 6.64 -11.39 9.20
CA ALA A 18 6.60 -11.17 10.64
C ALA A 18 5.55 -12.04 11.35
N THR A 19 4.40 -12.29 10.73
CA THR A 19 3.39 -13.21 11.29
C THR A 19 3.85 -14.66 11.30
N VAL A 20 4.56 -15.10 10.25
CA VAL A 20 5.09 -16.46 10.15
C VAL A 20 6.26 -16.68 11.12
N CYS A 21 7.14 -15.69 11.26
CA CYS A 21 8.30 -15.77 12.18
C CYS A 21 7.93 -15.45 13.64
N GLY A 22 6.78 -14.84 13.90
CA GLY A 22 6.36 -14.41 15.24
C GLY A 22 7.08 -13.17 15.79
N ASP A 23 8.11 -12.66 15.13
CA ASP A 23 8.88 -11.48 15.59
C ASP A 23 9.11 -10.43 14.47
N ARG A 24 8.45 -9.28 14.61
CA ARG A 24 8.60 -8.11 13.72
C ARG A 24 9.99 -7.49 13.78
N ARG A 25 10.67 -7.53 14.94
CA ARG A 25 12.03 -6.98 15.10
C ARG A 25 13.06 -7.83 14.40
N GLN A 26 12.91 -9.16 14.46
CA GLN A 26 13.76 -10.09 13.71
C GLN A 26 13.65 -9.86 12.21
N VAL A 27 12.43 -9.77 11.66
CA VAL A 27 12.20 -9.47 10.25
C VAL A 27 12.76 -8.09 9.86
N ALA A 28 12.58 -7.07 10.70
CA ALA A 28 13.14 -5.74 10.46
C ALA A 28 14.69 -5.77 10.34
N ARG A 29 15.36 -6.54 11.20
CA ARG A 29 16.82 -6.72 11.14
C ARG A 29 17.24 -7.50 9.90
N ALA A 30 16.51 -8.54 9.52
CA ALA A 30 16.81 -9.33 8.33
C ALA A 30 16.71 -8.49 7.05
N VAL A 31 15.60 -7.75 6.88
CA VAL A 31 15.39 -6.84 5.75
C VAL A 31 16.45 -5.74 5.73
N GLY A 32 16.77 -5.14 6.88
CA GLY A 32 17.82 -4.13 6.98
C GLY A 32 19.21 -4.65 6.61
N LYS A 33 19.57 -5.87 7.04
CA LYS A 33 20.85 -6.51 6.69
C LYS A 33 20.93 -6.85 5.21
N ALA A 34 19.87 -7.43 4.63
CA ALA A 34 19.81 -7.74 3.20
C ALA A 34 19.95 -6.47 2.33
N ALA A 35 19.35 -5.37 2.76
CA ALA A 35 19.47 -4.08 2.11
C ALA A 35 20.90 -3.52 2.14
N LEU A 36 21.59 -3.63 3.27
CA LEU A 36 22.99 -3.23 3.37
C LEU A 36 23.89 -4.11 2.49
N ALA A 37 23.71 -5.43 2.53
CA ALA A 37 24.46 -6.35 1.68
C ALA A 37 24.29 -6.03 0.19
N THR A 38 23.05 -5.85 -0.27
CA THR A 38 22.76 -5.48 -1.67
C THR A 38 23.27 -4.09 -2.05
N ALA A 39 23.29 -3.13 -1.11
CA ALA A 39 23.89 -1.81 -1.34
C ALA A 39 25.41 -1.88 -1.51
N HIS A 40 26.09 -2.78 -0.80
CA HIS A 40 27.53 -3.01 -0.96
C HIS A 40 27.90 -3.62 -2.31
N HIS A 41 27.00 -4.40 -2.92
CA HIS A 41 27.22 -5.05 -4.21
C HIS A 41 26.85 -4.21 -5.43
N ARG A 42 26.18 -3.06 -5.25
CA ARG A 42 25.85 -2.17 -6.37
C ARG A 42 27.07 -1.27 -6.69
N PRO A 43 27.59 -1.25 -7.93
CA PRO A 43 28.61 -0.27 -8.30
C PRO A 43 28.04 1.13 -8.05
N ARG A 44 28.79 1.95 -7.30
CA ARG A 44 28.42 3.29 -6.86
C ARG A 44 28.11 4.20 -8.06
N ARG A 45 26.89 4.15 -8.59
CA ARG A 45 26.29 5.31 -9.29
C ARG A 45 25.99 6.34 -8.21
N ARG A 46 27.00 7.15 -7.92
CA ARG A 46 26.88 8.33 -7.06
C ARG A 46 25.95 9.34 -7.73
N LEU A 47 25.20 10.05 -6.88
CA LEU A 47 24.52 11.35 -7.04
C LEU A 47 23.01 11.31 -7.39
N PRO A 48 22.15 12.22 -6.85
CA PRO A 48 22.39 13.34 -5.92
C PRO A 48 21.39 13.42 -4.73
N ASP A 49 20.86 12.32 -4.19
CA ASP A 49 19.84 12.41 -3.12
C ASP A 49 20.41 12.83 -1.74
N ALA A 50 21.72 12.67 -1.54
CA ALA A 50 22.40 13.03 -0.28
C ALA A 50 22.46 14.56 -0.04
N VAL A 51 22.41 15.37 -1.10
CA VAL A 51 22.58 16.85 -0.99
C VAL A 51 21.26 17.54 -0.61
N LEU A 52 20.11 16.98 -1.00
CA LEU A 52 18.78 17.50 -0.63
C LEU A 52 18.37 17.21 0.83
N GLY A 53 19.17 16.43 1.56
CA GLY A 53 18.99 16.15 2.98
C GLY A 53 19.40 17.31 3.90
N LEU A 54 20.35 18.15 3.47
CA LEU A 54 20.98 19.18 4.30
C LEU A 54 20.15 20.47 4.40
N LEU A 55 19.29 20.75 3.41
CA LEU A 55 18.46 21.96 3.40
C LEU A 55 17.09 21.65 4.01
N GLY A 56 16.97 22.04 5.28
CA GLY A 56 15.81 21.83 6.14
C GLY A 56 14.50 22.37 5.56
N ARG A 57 13.49 21.50 5.46
CA ARG A 57 12.08 21.89 5.50
C ARG A 57 11.25 20.71 5.99
N ARG A 58 10.58 20.89 7.12
CA ARG A 58 9.72 19.91 7.81
C ARG A 58 8.69 19.29 6.86
N ARG A 59 9.00 18.13 6.28
CA ARG A 59 8.05 17.16 5.73
C ARG A 59 8.52 15.78 6.18
N SER A 60 7.61 15.00 6.74
CA SER A 60 7.82 13.74 7.49
C SER A 60 9.16 13.03 7.24
N THR A 61 9.97 12.87 8.29
CA THR A 61 11.32 12.27 8.28
C THR A 61 11.41 10.91 7.58
N LEU A 62 10.32 10.15 7.54
CA LEU A 62 10.25 8.82 6.92
C LEU A 62 10.16 8.81 5.39
N HIS A 63 9.73 9.91 4.76
CA HIS A 63 9.73 10.00 3.29
C HIS A 63 11.14 10.26 2.73
N ARG A 64 12.06 10.79 3.55
CA ARG A 64 13.44 11.11 3.17
C ARG A 64 14.41 9.93 3.36
N ALA A 65 14.04 8.91 4.12
CA ALA A 65 14.94 7.81 4.50
C ALA A 65 15.12 6.74 3.40
N GLY A 66 14.47 6.85 2.23
CA GLY A 66 14.51 5.83 1.18
C GLY A 66 13.52 4.66 1.42
N PRO A 67 13.31 3.80 0.41
CA PRO A 67 12.23 2.81 0.42
C PRO A 67 12.39 1.75 1.52
N ILE A 68 13.62 1.34 1.84
CA ILE A 68 13.87 0.27 2.81
C ILE A 68 13.86 0.77 4.26
N PRO A 69 14.54 1.87 4.63
CA PRO A 69 14.41 2.40 5.99
C PRO A 69 12.97 2.75 6.37
N ARG A 70 12.13 3.12 5.39
CA ARG A 70 10.68 3.28 5.59
C ARG A 70 9.98 1.97 5.96
N ARG A 71 10.33 0.85 5.32
CA ARG A 71 9.79 -0.50 5.61
C ARG A 71 10.23 -0.99 6.99
N VAL A 72 11.52 -0.86 7.31
CA VAL A 72 12.09 -1.22 8.62
C VAL A 72 11.43 -0.41 9.74
N ALA A 73 11.30 0.91 9.57
CA ALA A 73 10.61 1.75 10.54
C ALA A 73 9.13 1.35 10.72
N ALA A 74 8.48 0.85 9.67
CA ALA A 74 7.10 0.40 9.76
C ALA A 74 6.95 -0.96 10.47
N LEU A 75 7.95 -1.85 10.41
CA LEU A 75 7.99 -3.10 11.17
C LEU A 75 8.24 -2.85 12.65
N LEU A 76 9.15 -1.91 12.97
CA LEU A 76 9.51 -1.54 14.33
C LEU A 76 8.44 -0.74 15.08
N LYS A 77 7.51 -0.09 14.35
CA LYS A 77 6.34 0.52 14.96
C LYS A 77 5.48 -0.54 15.64
N PRO A 78 4.87 -0.22 16.80
CA PRO A 78 3.93 -1.12 17.45
C PRO A 78 2.88 -1.58 16.43
N PRO A 79 2.45 -2.85 16.49
CA PRO A 79 1.47 -3.37 15.56
C PRO A 79 0.28 -2.42 15.59
N ARG A 80 -0.15 -1.98 14.41
CA ARG A 80 -1.44 -1.31 14.32
C ARG A 80 -2.46 -2.40 14.58
N THR A 81 -2.83 -2.55 15.84
CA THR A 81 -4.13 -3.10 16.18
C THR A 81 -5.13 -2.11 15.62
N HIS A 82 -5.43 -2.26 14.33
CA HIS A 82 -6.75 -1.92 13.82
C HIS A 82 -7.71 -2.94 14.44
N ALA A 83 -7.79 -2.94 15.77
CA ALA A 83 -8.97 -3.36 16.48
C ALA A 83 -10.00 -2.31 16.09
N LEU A 84 -10.51 -2.47 14.86
CA LEU A 84 -11.85 -2.03 14.53
C LEU A 84 -12.69 -2.44 15.74
N PRO A 85 -13.43 -1.53 16.39
CA PRO A 85 -14.21 -1.90 17.55
C PRO A 85 -15.03 -3.12 17.15
N LEU A 86 -14.65 -4.28 17.70
CA LEU A 86 -15.16 -5.60 17.30
C LEU A 86 -16.67 -5.72 17.59
N ASN A 87 -17.24 -4.69 18.21
CA ASN A 87 -18.62 -4.54 18.61
C ASN A 87 -19.54 -3.98 17.51
N LEU A 88 -19.08 -3.78 16.28
CA LEU A 88 -19.97 -3.41 15.16
C LEU A 88 -20.07 -4.55 14.13
N PRO A 89 -20.84 -5.62 14.43
CA PRO A 89 -21.00 -6.77 13.53
C PRO A 89 -21.59 -6.39 12.15
N LEU A 90 -22.17 -5.20 12.04
CA LEU A 90 -22.77 -4.67 10.82
C LEU A 90 -21.76 -4.06 9.85
N LEU A 91 -20.54 -3.72 10.27
CA LEU A 91 -19.59 -3.05 9.37
C LEU A 91 -19.14 -3.91 8.17
N PRO A 92 -18.75 -5.19 8.33
CA PRO A 92 -18.41 -6.03 7.18
C PRO A 92 -19.63 -6.26 6.27
N LEU A 93 -20.82 -6.39 6.84
CA LEU A 93 -22.07 -6.54 6.09
C LEU A 93 -22.39 -5.28 5.29
N ALA A 94 -22.27 -4.10 5.89
CA ALA A 94 -22.44 -2.81 5.22
C ALA A 94 -21.40 -2.61 4.11
N GLY A 95 -20.15 -3.00 4.35
CA GLY A 95 -19.10 -2.98 3.33
C GLY A 95 -19.43 -3.89 2.13
N ALA A 96 -19.84 -5.13 2.39
CA ALA A 96 -20.28 -6.05 1.35
C ALA A 96 -21.50 -5.52 0.59
N ALA A 97 -22.51 -5.01 1.29
CA ALA A 97 -23.70 -4.41 0.69
C ALA A 97 -23.36 -3.18 -0.17
N ALA A 98 -22.41 -2.34 0.27
CA ALA A 98 -21.95 -1.21 -0.53
C ALA A 98 -21.25 -1.65 -1.82
N VAL A 99 -20.39 -2.69 -1.76
CA VAL A 99 -19.72 -3.26 -2.94
C VAL A 99 -20.73 -3.88 -3.91
N VAL A 100 -21.68 -4.66 -3.41
CA VAL A 100 -22.76 -5.26 -4.23
C VAL A 100 -23.64 -4.18 -4.84
N GLY A 101 -24.07 -3.19 -4.05
CA GLY A 101 -24.92 -2.09 -4.50
C GLY A 101 -24.25 -1.21 -5.56
N SER A 102 -22.98 -0.85 -5.36
CA SER A 102 -22.19 -0.12 -6.35
C SER A 102 -21.99 -0.93 -7.64
N SER A 103 -21.76 -2.24 -7.53
CA SER A 103 -21.66 -3.12 -8.70
C SER A 103 -22.98 -3.16 -9.49
N ALA A 104 -24.12 -3.27 -8.80
CA ALA A 104 -25.45 -3.27 -9.41
C ALA A 104 -25.77 -1.93 -10.10
N LEU A 105 -25.44 -0.80 -9.46
CA LEU A 105 -25.58 0.53 -10.07
C LEU A 105 -24.72 0.68 -11.33
N CYS A 106 -23.47 0.21 -11.29
CA CYS A 106 -22.59 0.20 -12.46
C CYS A 106 -23.18 -0.64 -13.60
N ALA A 107 -23.68 -1.84 -13.30
CA ALA A 107 -24.31 -2.71 -14.29
C ALA A 107 -25.56 -2.07 -14.91
N PHE A 108 -26.40 -1.42 -14.09
CA PHE A 108 -27.58 -0.71 -14.56
C PHE A 108 -27.21 0.49 -15.44
N ALA A 109 -26.24 1.30 -15.02
CA ALA A 109 -25.74 2.43 -15.81
C ALA A 109 -25.18 1.97 -17.17
N ALA A 110 -24.40 0.88 -17.19
CA ALA A 110 -23.89 0.30 -18.42
C ALA A 110 -24.99 -0.24 -19.33
N ALA A 111 -26.02 -0.90 -18.77
CA ALA A 111 -27.16 -1.38 -19.54
C ALA A 111 -27.99 -0.24 -20.13
N HIS A 112 -28.19 0.84 -19.37
CA HIS A 112 -28.88 2.04 -19.84
C HIS A 112 -28.10 2.74 -20.96
N ASP A 113 -26.79 2.90 -20.79
CA ASP A 113 -25.91 3.49 -21.80
C ASP A 113 -25.93 2.66 -23.09
N LEU A 114 -25.83 1.33 -22.98
CA LEU A 114 -25.96 0.43 -24.12
C LEU A 114 -27.32 0.57 -24.83
N HIS A 115 -28.42 0.66 -24.07
CA HIS A 115 -29.76 0.86 -24.63
C HIS A 115 -29.87 2.19 -25.38
N LEU A 116 -29.31 3.27 -24.83
CA LEU A 116 -29.25 4.58 -25.49
C LEU A 116 -28.43 4.52 -26.78
N VAL A 117 -27.26 3.87 -26.75
CA VAL A 117 -26.44 3.66 -27.94
C VAL A 117 -27.20 2.86 -28.99
N LEU A 118 -27.91 1.78 -28.63
CA LEU A 118 -28.74 1.00 -29.56
C LEU A 118 -29.89 1.83 -30.15
N LYS A 119 -30.55 2.65 -29.32
CA LYS A 119 -31.64 3.54 -29.76
C LYS A 119 -31.14 4.61 -30.73
N LEU A 120 -29.94 5.16 -30.48
CA LEU A 120 -29.30 6.14 -31.36
C LEU A 120 -28.74 5.50 -32.64
N ALA A 121 -28.24 4.26 -32.55
CA ALA A 121 -27.71 3.50 -33.68
C ALA A 121 -28.79 2.99 -34.65
N GLY A 122 -30.07 3.08 -34.27
CA GLY A 122 -31.20 2.91 -35.18
C GLY A 122 -31.72 1.49 -35.27
N VAL A 123 -32.70 1.18 -34.42
CA VAL A 123 -33.72 0.18 -34.75
C VAL A 123 -35.08 0.81 -34.42
N HIS A 124 -35.76 1.30 -35.46
CA HIS A 124 -37.21 1.27 -35.52
C HIS A 124 -37.65 -0.15 -35.85
#